data_AF-A0A937A9Q5-F1
#
_entry.id   AF-A0A937A9Q5-F1
#
_cell.length_a   1.000
_cell.length_b   1.000
_cell.length_c   1.000
_cell.angle_alpha   90.00
_cell.angle_beta   90.00
_cell.angle_gamma   90.00
#
_symmetry.space_group_name_H-M   'P 1'
#
loop_
_entity.id
_entity.type
_entity.pdbx_description
1 polymer ?
#
loop_
_entity_poly.entity_id
_entity_poly.type
_entity_poly.pdbx_seq_one_letter_code
_entity_poly.pdbx_strand_id
1 'polypeptide(L)'
;MKTLLMTMLFATNIAMAQTENIQIAAGKSAELSYKEFAEYDVQLKNKTGKGIKVAVLNPETNEQIKGFGLGPTGKVVVDVPAGTILKLTNNNLVEANIDLKFVEKESDNRSEREKPTVSFTLYNSSLRSVPLIIPSVMNPNLSPLSSSGVGLKMGQKIYYKKGGKRKLLLIVDKNIKQGDKIDVPRLIKQLEKDS
;
A
#
# COMPACT_ATOMS: atom_id res chain seq x y z
N MET A 1 -30.56 -20.23 34.90
CA MET A 1 -29.08 -20.31 34.90
C MET A 1 -28.57 -19.01 34.31
N LYS A 2 -27.83 -18.20 35.07
CA LYS A 2 -27.30 -16.91 34.60
C LYS A 2 -25.98 -17.17 33.87
N THR A 3 -25.94 -16.87 32.57
CA THR A 3 -24.72 -16.95 31.75
C THR A 3 -23.82 -15.77 32.11
N LEU A 4 -22.67 -16.06 32.71
CA LEU A 4 -21.65 -15.07 33.04
C LEU A 4 -20.83 -14.77 31.78
N LEU A 5 -21.01 -13.58 31.20
CA LEU A 5 -20.19 -13.10 30.09
C LEU A 5 -18.92 -12.46 30.67
N MET A 6 -17.80 -13.18 30.59
CA MET A 6 -16.50 -12.72 31.08
C MET A 6 -15.80 -11.92 29.98
N THR A 7 -15.81 -10.59 30.09
CA THR A 7 -15.03 -9.69 29.24
C THR A 7 -13.65 -9.51 29.86
N MET A 8 -12.64 -10.10 29.24
CA MET A 8 -11.23 -9.96 29.65
C MET A 8 -10.62 -8.82 28.83
N LEU A 9 -10.33 -7.69 29.47
CA LEU A 9 -9.50 -6.64 28.88
C LEU A 9 -8.03 -6.96 29.16
N PHE A 10 -7.29 -7.40 28.15
CA PHE A 10 -5.83 -7.45 28.20
C PHE A 10 -5.28 -6.11 27.70
N ALA A 11 -4.62 -5.36 28.58
CA ALA A 11 -3.77 -4.24 28.19
C ALA A 11 -2.32 -4.73 28.15
N THR A 12 -1.87 -5.20 26.98
CA THR A 12 -0.47 -5.58 26.73
C THR A 12 0.17 -4.56 25.81
N ASN A 13 1.21 -3.87 26.26
CA ASN A 13 2.13 -3.18 25.35
C ASN A 13 2.92 -4.26 24.60
N ILE A 14 2.46 -4.62 23.40
CA ILE A 14 3.07 -5.68 22.61
C ILE A 14 4.31 -5.13 21.92
N ALA A 15 5.47 -5.69 22.26
CA ALA A 15 6.68 -5.52 21.48
C ALA A 15 6.45 -6.08 20.06
N MET A 16 6.73 -5.25 19.05
CA MET A 16 6.62 -5.42 17.58
C MET A 16 7.07 -6.75 16.94
N ALA A 17 7.54 -7.72 17.73
CA ALA A 17 8.05 -9.02 17.27
C ALA A 17 7.26 -10.24 17.79
N GLN A 18 6.31 -10.07 18.71
CA GLN A 18 5.58 -11.20 19.29
C GLN A 18 4.53 -11.77 18.32
N THR A 19 4.49 -13.09 18.25
CA THR A 19 3.47 -13.83 17.48
C THR A 19 2.42 -14.34 18.47
N GLU A 20 1.18 -13.96 18.27
CA GLU A 20 0.04 -14.46 19.03
C GLU A 20 -0.55 -15.68 18.32
N ASN A 21 -0.93 -16.71 19.08
CA ASN A 21 -1.60 -17.89 18.53
C ASN A 21 -3.09 -17.84 18.86
N ILE A 22 -3.92 -17.76 17.82
CA ILE A 22 -5.37 -17.71 17.91
C ILE A 22 -5.93 -19.11 17.63
N GLN A 23 -6.59 -19.67 18.64
CA GLN A 23 -7.30 -20.95 18.54
C GLN A 23 -8.79 -20.70 18.31
N ILE A 24 -9.36 -21.37 17.31
CA ILE A 24 -10.77 -21.23 16.93
C ILE A 24 -11.38 -22.61 16.84
N ALA A 25 -12.24 -22.96 17.79
CA ALA A 25 -12.96 -24.23 17.78
C ALA A 25 -13.72 -24.46 16.46
N ALA A 26 -14.01 -25.73 16.16
CA ALA A 26 -14.75 -26.14 14.97
C ALA A 26 -16.10 -25.40 14.87
N GLY A 27 -16.40 -24.85 13.69
CA GLY A 27 -17.63 -24.08 13.43
C GLY A 27 -17.74 -22.74 14.17
N LYS A 28 -16.66 -22.24 14.80
CA LYS A 28 -16.66 -20.98 15.56
C LYS A 28 -15.92 -19.86 14.83
N SER A 29 -16.04 -18.65 15.38
CA SER A 29 -15.28 -17.48 14.94
C SER A 29 -14.59 -16.81 16.13
N ALA A 30 -13.46 -16.17 15.86
CA ALA A 30 -12.82 -15.22 16.74
C ALA A 30 -13.00 -13.81 16.16
N GLU A 31 -13.29 -12.83 17.01
CA GLU A 31 -13.40 -11.42 16.65
C GLU A 31 -12.37 -10.64 17.45
N LEU A 32 -11.50 -9.94 16.73
CA LEU A 32 -10.32 -9.30 17.28
C LEU A 32 -10.38 -7.80 17.05
N SER A 33 -10.10 -7.03 18.09
CA SER A 33 -10.06 -5.56 18.07
C SER A 33 -8.82 -5.10 18.82
N TYR A 34 -7.88 -4.50 18.09
CA TYR A 34 -6.62 -3.99 18.62
C TYR A 34 -6.48 -2.50 18.28
N LYS A 35 -5.84 -1.72 19.16
CA LYS A 35 -5.55 -0.29 18.88
C LYS A 35 -4.46 -0.17 17.81
N GLU A 36 -3.56 -1.15 17.79
CA GLU A 36 -2.42 -1.33 16.91
C GLU A 36 -2.80 -1.36 15.43
N PHE A 37 -4.05 -1.69 15.08
CA PHE A 37 -4.60 -1.58 13.72
C PHE A 37 -4.45 -0.17 13.11
N ALA A 38 -4.38 0.87 13.94
CA ALA A 38 -4.13 2.22 13.46
C ALA A 38 -2.74 2.37 12.82
N GLU A 39 -1.73 1.72 13.40
CA GLU A 39 -0.31 1.96 13.10
C GLU A 39 0.36 0.79 12.36
N TYR A 40 -0.24 -0.40 12.39
CA TYR A 40 0.36 -1.63 11.89
C TYR A 40 -0.59 -2.44 11.01
N ASP A 41 0.00 -3.20 10.10
CA ASP A 41 -0.72 -4.26 9.38
C ASP A 41 -0.62 -5.58 10.16
N VAL A 42 -1.52 -6.51 9.81
CA VAL A 42 -1.63 -7.80 10.49
C VAL A 42 -1.21 -8.92 9.56
N GLN A 43 -0.10 -9.57 9.87
CA GLN A 43 0.30 -10.79 9.21
C GLN A 43 -0.41 -11.99 9.85
N LEU A 44 -1.19 -12.73 9.06
CA LEU A 44 -1.85 -13.96 9.46
C LEU A 44 -1.16 -15.16 8.80
N LYS A 45 -0.94 -16.24 9.56
CA LYS A 45 -0.49 -17.53 9.05
C LYS A 45 -1.39 -18.65 9.57
N ASN A 46 -2.03 -19.36 8.64
CA ASN A 46 -2.91 -20.48 8.95
C ASN A 46 -2.11 -21.76 9.19
N LYS A 47 -2.25 -22.41 10.36
CA LYS A 47 -1.60 -23.68 10.70
C LYS A 47 -2.53 -24.90 10.64
N THR A 48 -3.80 -24.70 10.34
CA THR A 48 -4.88 -25.70 10.47
C THR A 48 -4.87 -26.79 9.38
N GLY A 49 -4.07 -26.64 8.33
CA GLY A 49 -4.11 -27.54 7.15
C GLY A 49 -5.44 -27.51 6.36
N LYS A 50 -6.40 -26.65 6.76
CA LYS A 50 -7.69 -26.38 6.12
C LYS A 50 -7.90 -24.88 6.00
N GLY A 51 -8.68 -24.45 5.02
CA GLY A 51 -8.95 -23.03 4.81
C GLY A 51 -9.84 -22.43 5.90
N ILE A 52 -9.64 -21.15 6.20
CA ILE A 52 -10.52 -20.36 7.07
C ILE A 52 -11.01 -19.11 6.33
N LYS A 53 -12.09 -18.47 6.82
CA LYS A 53 -12.54 -17.18 6.29
C LYS A 53 -11.96 -16.05 7.14
N VAL A 54 -11.45 -15.02 6.48
CA VAL A 54 -10.97 -13.78 7.08
C VAL A 54 -11.90 -12.65 6.62
N ALA A 55 -12.35 -11.82 7.55
CA ALA A 55 -13.21 -10.68 7.27
C ALA A 55 -12.83 -9.48 8.15
N VAL A 56 -13.03 -8.28 7.63
CA VAL A 56 -12.97 -7.03 8.40
C VAL A 56 -14.37 -6.44 8.43
N LEU A 57 -14.87 -6.15 9.63
CA LEU A 57 -16.24 -5.71 9.86
C LEU A 57 -16.29 -4.29 10.41
N ASN A 58 -17.35 -3.56 10.03
CA ASN A 58 -17.76 -2.35 10.74
C ASN A 58 -18.36 -2.76 12.11
N PRO A 59 -17.88 -2.23 13.24
CA PRO A 59 -18.36 -2.65 14.57
C PRO A 59 -19.79 -2.20 14.87
N GLU A 60 -20.28 -1.14 14.24
CA GLU A 60 -21.62 -0.59 14.47
C GLU A 60 -22.68 -1.38 13.68
N THR A 61 -22.39 -1.70 12.42
CA THR A 61 -23.36 -2.35 11.52
C THR A 61 -23.15 -3.86 11.37
N ASN A 62 -22.01 -4.39 11.82
CA ASN A 62 -21.53 -5.74 11.53
C ASN A 62 -21.37 -6.07 10.04
N GLU A 63 -21.42 -5.07 9.16
CA GLU A 63 -21.25 -5.27 7.74
C GLU A 63 -19.80 -5.58 7.38
N GLN A 64 -19.61 -6.47 6.42
CA GLN A 64 -18.30 -6.86 5.94
C GLN A 64 -17.74 -5.76 5.02
N ILE A 65 -16.69 -5.08 5.47
CA ILE A 65 -15.94 -4.09 4.69
C ILE A 65 -15.09 -4.79 3.63
N LYS A 66 -14.39 -5.87 4.03
CA LYS A 66 -13.60 -6.72 3.14
C LYS A 66 -13.47 -8.13 3.69
N GLY A 67 -13.15 -9.09 2.84
CA GLY A 67 -12.92 -10.47 3.28
C GLY A 67 -12.45 -11.38 2.16
N PHE A 68 -11.85 -12.49 2.55
CA PHE A 68 -11.29 -13.50 1.66
C PHE A 68 -11.15 -14.83 2.39
N GLY A 69 -10.93 -15.92 1.65
CA GLY A 69 -10.54 -17.21 2.23
C GLY A 69 -9.02 -17.29 2.38
N LEU A 70 -8.54 -17.65 3.58
CA LEU A 70 -7.13 -17.98 3.80
C LEU A 70 -6.97 -19.50 3.70
N GLY A 71 -6.35 -19.95 2.60
CA GLY A 71 -6.19 -21.38 2.31
C GLY A 71 -5.37 -22.15 3.36
N PRO A 72 -5.31 -23.49 3.24
CA PRO A 72 -4.42 -24.33 4.02
C PRO A 72 -2.99 -23.80 4.00
N THR A 73 -2.33 -23.75 5.16
CA THR A 73 -0.94 -23.26 5.33
C THR A 73 -0.67 -21.84 4.81
N GLY A 74 -1.72 -21.11 4.42
CA GLY A 74 -1.64 -19.79 3.79
C GLY A 74 -1.09 -18.73 4.73
N LYS A 75 -0.43 -17.74 4.15
CA LYS A 75 0.12 -16.58 4.83
C LYS A 75 -0.26 -15.30 4.07
N VAL A 76 -0.70 -14.27 4.78
CA VAL A 76 -1.15 -13.01 4.20
C VAL A 76 -0.87 -11.84 5.14
N VAL A 77 -0.65 -10.65 4.60
CA VAL A 77 -0.66 -9.39 5.36
C VAL A 77 -1.97 -8.68 5.08
N VAL A 78 -2.65 -8.25 6.14
CA VAL A 78 -3.98 -7.63 6.09
C VAL A 78 -3.88 -6.26 6.73
N ASP A 79 -4.13 -5.22 5.94
CA ASP A 79 -4.46 -3.90 6.48
C ASP A 79 -5.81 -3.99 7.18
N VAL A 80 -5.89 -3.67 8.47
CA VAL A 80 -7.14 -3.63 9.23
C VAL A 80 -7.33 -2.17 9.66
N PRO A 81 -8.34 -1.45 9.14
CA PRO A 81 -8.54 -0.05 9.52
C PRO A 81 -8.76 0.12 11.02
N ALA A 82 -8.28 1.24 11.56
CA ALA A 82 -8.49 1.59 12.97
C ALA A 82 -9.98 1.56 13.32
N GLY A 83 -10.31 1.00 14.48
CA GLY A 83 -11.69 0.92 14.97
C GLY A 83 -12.56 -0.12 14.26
N THR A 84 -11.99 -1.02 13.45
CA THR A 84 -12.73 -2.14 12.83
C THR A 84 -12.43 -3.48 13.50
N ILE A 85 -13.25 -4.49 13.22
CA ILE A 85 -13.10 -5.84 13.78
C ILE A 85 -12.47 -6.76 12.74
N LEU A 86 -11.39 -7.47 13.11
CA LEU A 86 -10.87 -8.60 12.34
C LEU A 86 -11.58 -9.88 12.80
N LYS A 87 -12.40 -10.47 11.92
CA LYS A 87 -13.11 -11.72 12.16
C LYS A 87 -12.46 -12.89 11.43
N LEU A 88 -12.10 -13.92 12.19
CA LEU A 88 -11.56 -15.17 11.70
C LEU A 88 -12.62 -16.26 11.92
N THR A 89 -13.09 -16.91 10.86
CA THR A 89 -14.15 -17.93 10.94
C THR A 89 -13.61 -19.29 10.49
N ASN A 90 -13.72 -20.26 11.40
CA ASN A 90 -13.38 -21.65 11.15
C ASN A 90 -14.64 -22.45 10.81
N ASN A 91 -14.89 -22.66 9.52
CA ASN A 91 -15.99 -23.50 9.04
C ASN A 91 -15.65 -24.99 8.98
N ASN A 92 -14.49 -25.41 9.51
CA ASN A 92 -14.05 -26.80 9.50
C ASN A 92 -14.57 -27.55 10.74
N LEU A 93 -14.48 -28.88 10.67
CA LEU A 93 -14.84 -29.80 11.75
C LEU A 93 -13.73 -29.99 12.80
N VAL A 94 -12.57 -29.36 12.60
CA VAL A 94 -11.42 -29.42 13.52
C VAL A 94 -11.05 -28.01 13.96
N GLU A 95 -10.41 -27.89 15.12
CA GLU A 95 -9.91 -26.61 15.62
C GLU A 95 -8.92 -25.98 14.63
N ALA A 96 -9.04 -24.65 14.45
CA ALA A 96 -8.11 -23.86 13.68
C ALA A 96 -7.10 -23.15 14.57
N ASN A 97 -5.85 -23.14 14.11
CA ASN A 97 -4.72 -22.49 14.74
C ASN A 97 -4.16 -21.44 13.78
N ILE A 98 -4.23 -20.16 14.16
CA ILE A 98 -3.76 -19.03 13.34
C ILE A 98 -2.70 -18.27 14.11
N ASP A 99 -1.54 -18.06 13.50
CA ASP A 99 -0.56 -17.11 14.02
C ASP A 99 -0.91 -15.70 13.53
N LEU A 100 -0.96 -14.76 14.47
CA LEU A 100 -1.13 -13.34 14.23
C LEU A 100 0.16 -12.62 14.62
N LYS A 101 0.65 -11.74 13.76
CA LYS A 101 1.80 -10.88 14.04
C LYS A 101 1.56 -9.48 13.48
N PHE A 102 1.77 -8.45 14.30
CA PHE A 102 1.83 -7.08 13.80
C PHE A 102 3.12 -6.86 13.01
N VAL A 103 2.98 -6.23 11.84
CA VAL A 103 4.10 -5.88 10.97
C VAL A 103 4.02 -4.41 10.62
N GLU A 104 5.15 -3.81 10.26
CA GLU A 104 5.16 -2.45 9.75
C GLU A 104 4.13 -2.31 8.65
N LYS A 105 3.32 -1.25 8.77
CA LYS A 105 2.29 -0.94 7.80
C LYS A 105 2.95 -0.80 6.44
N GLU A 106 2.56 -1.65 5.50
CA GLU A 106 3.02 -1.47 4.12
C GLU A 106 2.56 -0.08 3.70
N SER A 107 3.49 0.82 3.40
CA SER A 107 3.17 2.18 2.98
C SER A 107 2.18 2.08 1.83
N ASP A 108 0.96 2.50 2.08
CA ASP A 108 -0.20 2.13 1.29
C ASP A 108 0.09 2.37 -0.20
N ASN A 109 0.26 1.31 -1.00
CA ASN A 109 0.37 1.45 -2.45
C ASN A 109 -0.97 1.96 -3.05
N ARG A 110 -2.04 2.06 -2.23
CA ARG A 110 -3.24 2.83 -2.58
C ARG A 110 -2.96 4.33 -2.62
N SER A 111 -2.01 4.84 -1.81
CA SER A 111 -1.57 6.23 -1.95
C SER A 111 -1.12 6.48 -3.38
N GLU A 112 -0.36 5.58 -4.02
CA GLU A 112 0.06 5.69 -5.43
C GLU A 112 -1.10 5.67 -6.44
N ARG A 113 -2.26 5.11 -6.09
CA ARG A 113 -3.47 5.15 -6.92
C ARG A 113 -4.30 6.41 -6.72
N GLU A 114 -4.26 7.00 -5.53
CA GLU A 114 -5.03 8.18 -5.11
C GLU A 114 -4.22 9.49 -5.05
N LYS A 115 -2.90 9.47 -5.31
CA LYS A 115 -2.11 10.71 -5.34
C LYS A 115 -2.72 11.65 -6.38
N PRO A 116 -2.92 12.93 -6.03
CA PRO A 116 -3.44 13.89 -6.98
C PRO A 116 -2.55 13.91 -8.22
N THR A 117 -3.20 13.94 -9.38
CA THR A 117 -2.54 14.10 -10.66
C THR A 117 -2.39 15.59 -10.93
N VAL A 118 -1.19 16.02 -11.30
CA VAL A 118 -0.95 17.38 -11.82
C VAL A 118 -0.70 17.29 -13.31
N SER A 119 -1.37 18.15 -14.09
CA SER A 119 -1.11 18.26 -15.52
C SER A 119 -0.20 19.44 -15.79
N PHE A 120 0.88 19.20 -16.53
CA PHE A 120 1.87 20.19 -16.90
C PHE A 120 2.52 19.84 -18.24
N THR A 121 3.37 20.71 -18.75
CA THR A 121 4.02 20.57 -20.05
C THR A 121 5.52 20.40 -19.88
N LEU A 122 6.06 19.35 -20.49
CA LEU A 122 7.50 19.19 -20.70
C LEU A 122 7.88 19.85 -22.03
N TYR A 123 8.82 20.80 -21.99
CA TYR A 123 9.29 21.54 -23.16
C TYR A 123 10.75 21.23 -23.46
N ASN A 124 11.05 20.93 -24.72
CA ASN A 124 12.41 20.81 -25.22
C ASN A 124 12.83 22.10 -25.91
N SER A 125 13.58 22.96 -25.24
CA SER A 125 14.16 24.17 -25.83
C SER A 125 15.34 23.91 -26.77
N SER A 126 15.82 22.67 -26.88
CA SER A 126 17.02 22.33 -27.65
C SER A 126 16.71 21.81 -29.05
N LEU A 127 17.72 21.83 -29.91
CA LEU A 127 17.70 21.27 -31.26
C LEU A 127 17.92 19.74 -31.31
N ARG A 128 17.98 19.08 -30.15
CA ARG A 128 18.25 17.63 -30.05
C ARG A 128 17.12 16.96 -29.27
N SER A 129 16.79 15.71 -29.62
CA SER A 129 15.81 14.94 -28.88
C SER A 129 16.30 14.64 -27.46
N VAL A 130 15.40 14.70 -26.49
CA VAL A 130 15.68 14.31 -25.10
C VAL A 130 15.01 12.97 -24.82
N PRO A 131 15.78 11.90 -24.56
CA PRO A 131 15.22 10.61 -24.19
C PRO A 131 14.84 10.59 -22.70
N LEU A 132 13.55 10.59 -22.42
CA LEU A 132 13.04 10.46 -21.04
C LEU A 132 12.57 9.04 -20.76
N ILE A 133 12.36 8.75 -19.48
CA ILE A 133 11.71 7.55 -18.99
C ILE A 133 10.73 8.02 -17.92
N ILE A 134 9.45 7.86 -18.24
CA ILE A 134 8.33 8.21 -17.37
C ILE A 134 7.49 6.93 -17.24
N PRO A 135 7.32 6.37 -16.02
CA PRO A 135 6.44 5.24 -15.81
C PRO A 135 5.06 5.51 -16.41
N SER A 136 4.43 4.48 -16.97
CA SER A 136 3.09 4.52 -17.60
C SER A 136 2.90 5.44 -18.82
N VAL A 137 3.95 6.08 -19.35
CA VAL A 137 3.87 6.91 -20.59
C VAL A 137 4.51 6.16 -21.77
N MET A 138 3.74 5.95 -22.83
CA MET A 138 4.14 5.12 -23.98
C MET A 138 5.25 5.73 -24.85
N ASN A 139 5.27 7.05 -25.05
CA ASN A 139 6.28 7.73 -25.86
C ASN A 139 6.99 8.82 -25.05
N PRO A 140 7.99 8.46 -24.22
CA PRO A 140 8.61 9.43 -23.31
C PRO A 140 9.66 10.32 -23.99
N ASN A 141 9.99 10.12 -25.26
CA ASN A 141 11.00 10.95 -25.93
C ASN A 141 10.43 12.32 -26.30
N LEU A 142 11.20 13.39 -26.03
CA LEU A 142 10.83 14.76 -26.35
C LEU A 142 11.61 15.22 -27.60
N SER A 143 10.91 15.40 -28.71
CA SER A 143 11.50 15.88 -29.98
C SER A 143 12.11 17.29 -29.86
N PRO A 144 13.01 17.69 -30.78
CA PRO A 144 13.55 19.05 -30.79
C PRO A 144 12.46 20.11 -30.85
N LEU A 145 12.63 21.21 -30.11
CA LEU A 145 11.73 22.37 -30.10
C LEU A 145 10.24 22.04 -29.85
N SER A 146 9.94 20.91 -29.19
CA SER A 146 8.56 20.44 -29.00
C SER A 146 8.09 20.55 -27.55
N SER A 147 6.76 20.51 -27.38
CA SER A 147 6.09 20.45 -26.08
C SER A 147 5.27 19.16 -25.98
N SER A 148 5.26 18.54 -24.80
CA SER A 148 4.43 17.37 -24.50
C SER A 148 3.68 17.59 -23.20
N GLY A 149 2.35 17.54 -23.26
CA GLY A 149 1.49 17.58 -22.09
C GLY A 149 1.51 16.24 -21.37
N VAL A 150 1.68 16.26 -20.05
CA VAL A 150 1.67 15.06 -19.20
C VAL A 150 0.80 15.29 -17.98
N GLY A 151 0.04 14.26 -17.60
CA GLY A 151 -0.67 14.19 -16.33
C GLY A 151 0.00 13.14 -15.46
N LEU A 152 0.78 13.57 -14.46
CA LEU A 152 1.56 12.68 -13.61
C LEU A 152 1.13 12.81 -12.15
N LYS A 153 1.24 11.70 -11.43
CA LYS A 153 0.88 11.66 -10.01
C LYS A 153 1.97 12.30 -9.14
N MET A 154 1.58 12.90 -8.02
CA MET A 154 2.56 13.36 -7.02
C MET A 154 3.51 12.22 -6.62
N GLY A 155 4.80 12.54 -6.42
CA GLY A 155 5.88 11.59 -6.14
C GLY A 155 6.37 10.78 -7.35
N GLN A 156 5.71 10.87 -8.51
CA GLN A 156 6.15 10.14 -9.71
C GLN A 156 7.50 10.69 -10.19
N LYS A 157 8.42 9.77 -10.51
CA LYS A 157 9.78 10.10 -10.92
C LYS A 157 9.89 10.14 -12.44
N ILE A 158 10.53 11.19 -12.95
CA ILE A 158 10.91 11.35 -14.34
C ILE A 158 12.43 11.17 -14.41
N TYR A 159 12.88 10.30 -15.32
CA TYR A 159 14.30 10.07 -15.56
C TYR A 159 14.67 10.51 -16.96
N TYR A 160 15.94 10.87 -17.17
CA TYR A 160 16.50 11.02 -18.51
C TYR A 160 17.59 9.97 -18.73
N LYS A 161 17.75 9.53 -19.98
CA LYS A 161 18.72 8.50 -20.38
C LYS A 161 19.97 9.15 -20.99
N LYS A 162 21.14 8.94 -20.38
CA LYS A 162 22.43 9.39 -20.94
C LYS A 162 23.44 8.25 -20.88
N GLY A 163 24.04 7.92 -22.03
CA GLY A 163 25.06 6.86 -22.12
C GLY A 163 24.58 5.50 -21.62
N GLY A 164 23.32 5.14 -21.91
CA GLY A 164 22.72 3.88 -21.45
C GLY A 164 22.26 3.86 -19.99
N LYS A 165 22.64 4.85 -19.17
CA LYS A 165 22.25 4.95 -17.75
C LYS A 165 21.02 5.83 -17.58
N ARG A 166 20.20 5.51 -16.56
CA ARG A 166 19.05 6.32 -16.14
C ARG A 166 19.52 7.27 -15.03
N LYS A 167 19.15 8.54 -15.13
CA LYS A 167 19.40 9.55 -14.10
C LYS A 167 18.09 10.22 -13.71
N LEU A 168 17.86 10.42 -12.40
CA LEU A 168 16.67 11.09 -11.90
C LEU A 168 16.72 12.56 -12.29
N LEU A 169 15.72 13.01 -13.04
CA LEU A 169 15.65 14.38 -13.53
C LEU A 169 14.71 15.23 -12.65
N LEU A 170 13.53 14.69 -12.33
CA LEU A 170 12.48 15.42 -11.62
C LEU A 170 11.63 14.43 -10.82
N ILE A 171 11.20 14.85 -9.63
CA ILE A 171 10.14 14.21 -8.87
C ILE A 171 8.95 15.16 -8.93
N VAL A 172 7.76 14.64 -9.25
CA VAL A 172 6.54 15.45 -9.24
C VAL A 172 6.22 15.80 -7.79
N ASP A 173 6.23 17.08 -7.43
CA ASP A 173 5.95 17.55 -6.09
C ASP A 173 5.06 18.79 -6.09
N LYS A 174 4.78 19.31 -4.89
CA LYS A 174 3.92 20.49 -4.67
C LYS A 174 4.42 21.79 -5.33
N ASN A 175 5.66 21.83 -5.81
CA ASN A 175 6.22 23.01 -6.49
C ASN A 175 5.80 23.07 -7.97
N ILE A 176 5.35 21.93 -8.55
CA ILE A 176 4.80 21.88 -9.90
C ILE A 176 3.30 22.17 -9.82
N LYS A 177 2.88 23.24 -10.47
CA LYS A 177 1.49 23.69 -10.53
C LYS A 177 0.82 23.26 -11.82
N GLN A 178 -0.51 23.26 -11.79
CA GLN A 178 -1.33 22.96 -12.96
C GLN A 178 -1.01 23.92 -14.10
N GLY A 179 -0.66 23.37 -15.27
CA GLY A 179 -0.35 24.13 -16.48
C GLY A 179 1.11 24.60 -16.59
N ASP A 180 1.97 24.29 -15.61
CA ASP A 180 3.38 24.68 -15.65
C ASP A 180 4.07 24.20 -16.92
N LYS A 181 5.03 24.98 -17.41
CA LYS A 181 5.88 24.62 -18.55
C LYS A 181 7.32 24.48 -18.10
N ILE A 182 7.82 23.25 -18.10
CA ILE A 182 9.13 22.89 -17.59
C ILE A 182 10.11 22.73 -18.76
N ASP A 183 11.18 23.52 -18.77
CA ASP A 183 12.27 23.42 -19.75
C ASP A 183 13.25 22.30 -19.38
N VAL A 184 13.11 21.17 -20.06
CA VAL A 184 13.82 19.91 -19.76
C VAL A 184 15.34 20.04 -19.98
N PRO A 185 15.84 20.60 -21.10
CA PRO A 185 17.26 20.88 -21.27
C PRO A 185 17.89 21.71 -20.14
N ARG A 186 17.16 22.70 -19.59
CA ARG A 186 17.66 23.50 -18.46
C ARG A 186 17.83 22.65 -17.20
N LEU A 187 16.85 21.79 -16.89
CA LEU A 187 16.95 20.86 -15.75
C LEU A 187 18.13 19.89 -15.89
N ILE A 188 18.35 19.34 -17.09
CA ILE A 188 19.49 18.46 -17.36
C ILE A 188 20.81 19.21 -17.13
N LYS A 189 20.92 20.45 -17.63
CA LYS A 189 22.13 21.27 -17.45
C LYS A 189 22.40 21.59 -15.99
N GLN A 190 21.38 21.80 -15.17
CA GLN A 190 21.53 21.99 -13.72
C GLN A 190 22.03 20.70 -13.07
N LEU A 191 21.35 19.59 -13.32
CA LEU A 191 21.73 18.29 -12.76
C LEU A 191 23.17 17.87 -13.12
N GLU A 192 23.64 18.20 -14.32
CA GLU A 192 25.01 17.89 -14.76
C GLU A 192 26.08 18.84 -14.22
N LYS A 193 25.71 20.03 -13.73
CA LYS A 193 26.63 20.91 -13.01
C LYS A 193 26.83 20.48 -11.56
N ASP A 194 25.82 19.84 -10.99
CA ASP A 194 25.79 19.40 -9.60
C ASP A 194 26.25 17.94 -9.41
N SER A 195 26.66 17.27 -10.50
CA SER A 195 27.21 15.89 -10.52
C SER A 195 28.72 15.88 -10.73
#